data_AF-A0A1I7FHC9-F1
#
_entry.id   AF-A0A1I7FHC9-F1
#
_cell.length_a   1.000
_cell.length_b   1.000
_cell.length_c   1.000
_cell.angle_alpha   90.00
_cell.angle_beta   90.00
_cell.angle_gamma   90.00
#
_symmetry.space_group_name_H-M   'P 1'
#
loop_
_entity.id
_entity.type
_entity.pdbx_description
1 polymer ?
#
loop_
_entity_poly.entity_id
_entity_poly.type
_entity_poly.pdbx_seq_one_letter_code
_entity_poly.pdbx_strand_id
1 'polypeptide(L)'
;MVIQLKYDKSLQINSLSTIMQGENLVDKLKIYVPTIYEDSDMSKFSANLFYKDSGNSVYSEILESVDSDKENFLEFVLPVTTAITDIAGKVEIWLEFSYTNTDNSSAPERQVLRSKSASFEVKPWDNYELATNVNAQLSVMQETINDLNTKLDVLTALVTSTVVSA
;
A
#
# COMPACT_ATOMS: atom_id res chain seq x y z
N MET A 1 12.91 3.10 4.44
CA MET A 1 13.04 1.63 4.56
C MET A 1 14.13 1.06 3.63
N VAL A 2 14.84 0.00 4.06
CA VAL A 2 15.88 -0.67 3.24
C VAL A 2 15.49 -2.12 2.94
N ILE A 3 15.52 -2.48 1.65
CA ILE A 3 15.23 -3.80 1.09
C ILE A 3 16.50 -4.31 0.39
N GLN A 4 16.84 -5.58 0.58
CA GLN A 4 17.97 -6.20 -0.12
C GLN A 4 17.53 -7.52 -0.78
N LEU A 5 17.82 -7.67 -2.08
CA LEU A 5 17.70 -8.95 -2.77
C LEU A 5 18.87 -9.88 -2.37
N LYS A 6 18.53 -11.11 -2.00
CA LYS A 6 19.49 -12.18 -1.69
C LYS A 6 19.62 -13.14 -2.86
N TYR A 7 20.74 -13.87 -2.90
CA TYR A 7 21.02 -14.89 -3.92
C TYR A 7 20.04 -16.08 -3.91
N ASP A 8 19.27 -16.28 -2.82
CA ASP A 8 18.21 -17.30 -2.75
C ASP A 8 16.83 -16.75 -3.20
N LYS A 9 16.84 -15.61 -3.90
CA LYS A 9 15.69 -14.82 -4.36
C LYS A 9 14.84 -14.20 -3.25
N SER A 10 15.22 -14.33 -1.97
CA SER A 10 14.48 -13.68 -0.88
C SER A 10 14.74 -12.17 -0.85
N LEU A 11 13.73 -11.42 -0.41
CA LEU A 11 13.86 -9.99 -0.10
C LEU A 11 13.99 -9.85 1.41
N GLN A 12 15.12 -9.29 1.86
CA GLN A 12 15.34 -8.98 3.27
C GLN A 12 15.03 -7.52 3.52
N ILE A 13 14.12 -7.24 4.46
CA ILE A 13 13.77 -5.90 4.92
C ILE A 13 14.52 -5.64 6.23
N ASN A 14 15.42 -4.65 6.25
CA ASN A 14 16.37 -4.43 7.37
C ASN A 14 16.04 -3.22 8.24
N SER A 15 15.40 -2.19 7.68
CA SER A 15 15.07 -0.96 8.42
C SER A 15 13.62 -0.61 8.12
N LEU A 16 12.71 -1.05 8.99
CA LEU A 16 11.33 -0.57 8.99
C LEU A 16 11.30 0.73 9.80
N SER A 17 11.37 1.87 9.13
CA SER A 17 10.68 3.04 9.65
C SER A 17 9.19 2.70 9.71
N THR A 18 8.48 3.16 10.75
CA THR A 18 7.03 3.02 10.78
C THR A 18 6.46 3.88 9.67
N ILE A 19 5.73 3.25 8.74
CA ILE A 19 5.04 3.93 7.66
C ILE A 19 3.59 4.11 8.08
N MET A 20 3.12 5.35 8.17
CA MET A 20 1.74 5.68 8.51
C MET A 20 0.90 5.89 7.24
N GLN A 21 -0.39 5.61 7.35
CA GLN A 21 -1.34 5.79 6.27
C GLN A 21 -1.39 7.26 5.82
N GLY A 22 -1.35 7.48 4.51
CA GLY A 22 -1.37 8.83 3.93
C GLY A 22 -0.06 9.61 4.04
N GLU A 23 1.02 9.02 4.57
CA GLU A 23 2.34 9.65 4.52
C GLU A 23 2.84 9.77 3.09
N ASN A 24 3.34 10.97 2.77
CA ASN A 24 3.91 11.33 1.48
C ASN A 24 5.27 12.05 1.61
N LEU A 25 5.82 12.10 2.83
CA LEU A 25 6.98 12.92 3.17
C LEU A 25 8.21 12.04 3.45
N VAL A 26 9.23 12.20 2.58
CA VAL A 26 10.67 11.86 2.73
C VAL A 26 11.06 10.40 3.00
N ASP A 27 10.14 9.50 3.37
CA ASP A 27 10.50 8.09 3.47
C ASP A 27 10.74 7.50 2.07
N LYS A 28 11.89 6.85 1.91
CA LYS A 28 12.33 6.24 0.66
C LYS A 28 12.48 4.74 0.85
N LEU A 29 12.08 3.98 -0.15
CA LEU A 29 12.44 2.58 -0.28
C LEU A 29 13.79 2.51 -0.99
N LYS A 30 14.85 2.23 -0.24
CA LYS A 30 16.17 1.90 -0.80
C LYS A 30 16.21 0.40 -1.06
N ILE A 31 16.47 0.02 -2.30
CA ILE A 31 16.51 -1.38 -2.72
C ILE A 31 17.93 -1.68 -3.22
N TYR A 32 18.60 -2.63 -2.57
CA TYR A 32 19.93 -3.09 -2.96
C TYR A 32 19.86 -4.42 -3.68
N VAL A 33 20.45 -4.48 -4.88
CA VAL A 33 20.52 -5.67 -5.73
C VAL A 33 21.98 -5.98 -6.03
N PRO A 34 22.46 -7.23 -5.88
CA PRO A 34 23.83 -7.57 -6.28
C PRO A 34 24.09 -7.15 -7.73
N THR A 35 25.22 -6.50 -8.00
CA THR A 35 25.58 -6.07 -9.36
C THR A 35 25.69 -7.27 -10.30
N ILE A 36 26.22 -8.38 -9.79
CA ILE A 36 26.26 -9.68 -10.47
C ILE A 36 25.34 -10.66 -9.75
N TYR A 37 24.45 -11.32 -10.47
CA TYR A 37 23.54 -12.35 -9.95
C TYR A 37 23.58 -13.58 -10.86
N GLU A 38 23.97 -14.75 -10.33
CA GLU A 38 24.10 -16.01 -11.11
C GLU A 38 24.82 -15.77 -12.46
N ASP A 39 25.97 -15.08 -12.43
CA ASP A 39 26.81 -14.69 -13.57
C ASP A 39 26.24 -13.62 -14.53
N SER A 40 25.04 -13.09 -14.24
CA SER A 40 24.42 -12.02 -15.02
C SER A 40 24.70 -10.64 -14.42
N ASP A 41 25.06 -9.68 -15.28
CA ASP A 41 25.21 -8.27 -14.91
C ASP A 41 23.83 -7.61 -14.82
N MET A 42 23.40 -7.34 -13.59
CA MET A 42 22.09 -6.79 -13.27
C MET A 42 21.93 -5.34 -13.72
N SER A 43 23.01 -4.62 -14.00
CA SER A 43 22.94 -3.22 -14.47
C SER A 43 22.28 -3.08 -15.85
N LYS A 44 22.21 -4.19 -16.60
CA LYS A 44 21.59 -4.26 -17.93
C LYS A 44 20.08 -4.47 -17.88
N PHE A 45 19.53 -4.84 -16.72
CA PHE A 45 18.13 -5.19 -16.58
C PHE A 45 17.30 -3.98 -16.18
N SER A 46 16.11 -3.85 -16.78
CA SER A 46 15.07 -2.98 -16.25
C SER A 46 14.46 -3.61 -15.00
N ALA A 47 14.40 -2.85 -13.91
CA ALA A 47 13.90 -3.29 -12.62
C ALA A 47 12.49 -2.72 -12.37
N ASN A 48 11.56 -3.57 -11.93
CA ASN A 48 10.21 -3.20 -11.54
C ASN A 48 9.94 -3.68 -10.10
N LEU A 49 9.42 -2.78 -9.28
CA LEU A 49 8.80 -3.12 -8.01
C LEU A 49 7.32 -3.37 -8.24
N PHE A 50 6.85 -4.53 -7.82
CA PHE A 50 5.43 -4.79 -7.70
C PHE A 50 5.04 -4.78 -6.23
N TYR A 51 3.85 -4.26 -5.96
CA TYR A 51 3.28 -4.32 -4.63
C TYR A 51 1.78 -4.59 -4.67
N LYS A 52 1.31 -5.30 -3.65
CA LYS A 52 -0.10 -5.56 -3.40
C LYS A 52 -0.47 -4.92 -2.07
N ASP A 53 -1.45 -4.04 -2.10
CA ASP A 53 -1.95 -3.36 -0.90
C ASP A 53 -2.88 -4.26 -0.08
N SER A 54 -3.36 -3.74 1.05
CA SER A 54 -4.34 -4.43 1.91
C SER A 54 -5.75 -4.49 1.31
N GLY A 55 -6.03 -3.70 0.26
CA GLY A 55 -7.23 -3.79 -0.58
C GLY A 55 -7.18 -4.91 -1.63
N ASN A 56 -6.05 -5.64 -1.73
CA ASN A 56 -5.74 -6.64 -2.77
C ASN A 56 -5.54 -6.08 -4.19
N SER A 57 -5.35 -4.77 -4.33
CA SER A 57 -4.97 -4.16 -5.61
C SER A 57 -3.48 -4.36 -5.84
N VAL A 58 -3.09 -4.65 -7.09
CA VAL A 58 -1.68 -4.85 -7.49
C VAL A 58 -1.24 -3.67 -8.33
N TYR A 59 -0.07 -3.13 -7.99
CA TYR A 59 0.56 -2.00 -8.63
C TYR A 59 1.98 -2.35 -9.07
N SER A 60 2.52 -1.56 -9.99
CA SER A 60 3.88 -1.71 -10.49
C SER A 60 4.54 -0.35 -10.66
N GLU A 61 5.78 -0.24 -10.20
CA GLU A 61 6.61 0.96 -10.30
C GLU A 61 7.94 0.58 -10.96
N ILE A 62 8.33 1.34 -11.99
CA ILE A 62 9.65 1.20 -12.61
C ILE A 62 10.68 1.79 -11.65
N LEU A 63 11.73 1.04 -11.36
CA LEU A 63 12.79 1.47 -10.46
C LEU A 63 13.92 2.14 -11.24
N GLU A 64 14.29 3.35 -10.81
CA GLU A 64 15.46 4.06 -11.33
C GLU A 64 16.68 3.76 -10.45
N SER A 65 17.79 3.37 -11.08
CA SER A 65 19.05 3.17 -10.37
C SER A 65 19.69 4.51 -10.05
N VAL A 66 20.29 4.61 -8.87
CA VAL A 66 21.07 5.75 -8.42
C VAL A 66 22.50 5.32 -8.11
N ASP A 67 23.39 6.28 -7.88
CA ASP A 67 24.73 6.00 -7.38
C ASP A 67 24.62 5.26 -6.04
N SER A 68 25.09 4.02 -6.05
CA SER A 68 25.02 3.14 -4.88
C SER A 68 26.05 3.55 -3.84
N ASP A 69 25.60 3.69 -2.59
CA ASP A 69 26.49 3.86 -1.45
C ASP A 69 27.12 2.53 -0.95
N LYS A 70 26.77 1.41 -1.60
CA LYS A 70 27.17 0.05 -1.19
C LYS A 70 27.92 -0.68 -2.30
N GLU A 71 29.17 -1.02 -2.01
CA GLU A 71 30.06 -1.73 -2.95
C GLU A 71 29.44 -3.06 -3.43
N ASN A 72 29.55 -3.33 -4.73
CA ASN A 72 29.00 -4.51 -5.42
C ASN A 72 27.46 -4.61 -5.44
N PHE A 73 26.73 -3.57 -5.05
CA PHE A 73 25.28 -3.50 -5.18
C PHE A 73 24.88 -2.33 -6.08
N LEU A 74 23.84 -2.57 -6.89
CA LEU A 74 23.02 -1.52 -7.46
C LEU A 74 22.07 -1.01 -6.39
N GLU A 75 21.85 0.30 -6.36
CA GLU A 75 20.85 0.94 -5.50
C GLU A 75 19.72 1.49 -6.36
N PHE A 76 18.50 1.19 -5.95
CA PHE A 76 17.29 1.79 -6.49
C PHE A 76 16.56 2.53 -5.38
N VAL A 77 15.98 3.67 -5.72
CA VAL A 77 15.26 4.51 -4.77
C VAL A 77 13.85 4.75 -5.28
N LEU A 78 12.85 4.30 -4.54
CA LEU A 78 11.46 4.65 -4.78
C LEU A 78 10.97 5.58 -3.65
N PRO A 79 10.52 6.80 -3.95
CA PRO A 79 9.83 7.63 -2.97
C PRO A 79 8.57 6.92 -2.49
N VAL A 80 8.34 6.88 -1.17
CA VAL A 80 7.07 6.44 -0.62
C VAL A 80 6.04 7.52 -0.91
N THR A 81 5.24 7.32 -1.96
CA THR A 81 4.13 8.21 -2.31
C THR A 81 2.86 7.74 -1.62
N THR A 82 1.80 8.56 -1.67
CA THR A 82 0.49 8.20 -1.11
C THR A 82 -0.07 6.89 -1.67
N ALA A 83 0.35 6.43 -2.86
CA ALA A 83 -0.22 5.23 -3.48
C ALA A 83 0.09 3.94 -2.71
N ILE A 84 1.30 3.80 -2.16
CA ILE A 84 1.67 2.61 -1.37
C ILE A 84 1.22 2.71 0.09
N THR A 85 0.89 3.92 0.55
CA THR A 85 0.46 4.22 1.93
C THR A 85 -1.03 4.54 2.04
N ASP A 86 -1.80 4.43 0.96
CA ASP A 86 -3.20 4.85 0.90
C ASP A 86 -4.08 4.02 1.84
N ILE A 87 -3.85 2.71 1.88
CA ILE A 87 -4.62 1.79 2.70
C ILE A 87 -3.72 1.22 3.81
N ALA A 88 -4.17 1.40 5.06
CA ALA A 88 -3.54 0.76 6.20
C ALA A 88 -3.61 -0.77 6.11
N GLY A 89 -2.57 -1.44 6.58
CA GLY A 89 -2.48 -2.90 6.64
C GLY A 89 -1.20 -3.45 6.02
N LYS A 90 -1.23 -4.75 5.73
CA LYS A 90 -0.08 -5.47 5.18
C LYS A 90 0.09 -5.12 3.70
N VAL A 91 1.29 -4.69 3.33
CA VAL A 91 1.72 -4.52 1.94
C VAL A 91 2.68 -5.65 1.59
N GLU A 92 2.39 -6.37 0.51
CA GLU A 92 3.26 -7.41 -0.05
C GLU A 92 4.02 -6.87 -1.25
N ILE A 93 5.33 -7.11 -1.34
CA ILE A 93 6.19 -6.61 -2.42
C ILE A 93 7.00 -7.73 -3.07
N TRP A 94 7.32 -7.59 -4.35
CA TRP A 94 8.29 -8.42 -5.06
C TRP A 94 8.95 -7.64 -6.20
N LEU A 95 10.11 -8.11 -6.66
CA LEU A 95 10.87 -7.51 -7.75
C LEU A 95 10.81 -8.38 -9.00
N GLU A 96 10.73 -7.73 -10.15
CA GLU A 96 10.99 -8.34 -11.46
C GLU A 96 12.08 -7.56 -12.18
N PHE A 97 13.05 -8.29 -12.73
CA PHE A 97 14.09 -7.75 -13.59
C PHE A 97 13.91 -8.35 -14.98
N SER A 98 13.97 -7.52 -16.02
CA SER A 98 13.90 -8.00 -17.39
C SER A 98 14.92 -7.33 -18.29
N TYR A 99 15.50 -8.11 -19.19
CA TYR A 99 16.43 -7.65 -20.22
C TYR A 99 16.07 -8.36 -21.53
N THR A 100 16.13 -7.63 -22.64
CA THR A 100 15.96 -8.21 -23.98
C THR A 100 17.24 -7.99 -24.74
N ASN A 101 17.97 -9.06 -25.03
CA ASN A 101 19.15 -8.99 -25.87
C ASN A 101 18.71 -8.89 -27.34
N THR A 102 19.06 -7.78 -27.99
CA THR A 102 18.76 -7.53 -29.41
C THR A 102 19.96 -7.74 -30.34
N ASP A 103 21.12 -8.17 -29.81
CA ASP A 103 22.36 -8.34 -30.59
C ASP A 103 22.20 -9.38 -31.70
N ASN A 104 21.36 -10.40 -31.48
CA ASN A 104 20.89 -11.31 -32.53
C ASN A 104 19.52 -10.86 -33.05
N SER A 105 19.53 -9.99 -34.07
CA SER A 105 18.34 -9.43 -34.71
C SER A 105 17.31 -10.46 -35.20
N SER A 106 17.72 -11.72 -35.43
CA SER A 106 16.86 -12.80 -35.90
C SER A 106 16.18 -13.60 -34.79
N ALA A 107 16.62 -13.47 -33.53
CA ALA A 107 16.04 -14.16 -32.38
C ALA A 107 16.37 -13.39 -31.08
N PRO A 108 15.61 -12.33 -30.75
CA PRO A 108 15.81 -11.60 -29.51
C PRO A 108 15.57 -12.53 -28.30
N GLU A 109 16.53 -12.59 -27.38
CA GLU A 109 16.44 -13.42 -26.19
C GLU A 109 15.98 -12.56 -25.00
N ARG A 110 14.82 -12.91 -24.43
CA ARG A 110 14.28 -12.24 -23.25
C ARG A 110 14.68 -13.01 -22.00
N GLN A 111 15.35 -12.32 -21.08
CA GLN A 111 15.72 -12.83 -19.76
C GLN A 111 14.85 -12.16 -18.69
N VAL A 112 14.37 -12.95 -17.73
CA VAL A 112 13.51 -12.47 -16.64
C VAL A 112 13.93 -13.12 -15.32
N LEU A 113 14.15 -12.31 -14.29
CA LEU A 113 14.38 -12.74 -12.91
C LEU A 113 13.26 -12.20 -12.02
N ARG A 114 12.71 -13.05 -11.14
CA ARG A 114 11.71 -12.67 -10.13
C ARG A 114 12.19 -13.02 -8.74
N SER A 115 11.99 -12.12 -7.80
CA SER A 115 12.20 -12.40 -6.38
C SER A 115 11.00 -13.17 -5.78
N LYS A 116 11.22 -13.77 -4.61
CA LYS A 116 10.13 -14.10 -3.69
C LYS A 116 9.49 -12.81 -3.16
N SER A 117 8.29 -12.91 -2.61
CA SER A 117 7.67 -11.78 -1.95
C SER A 117 8.21 -11.56 -0.54
N ALA A 118 8.15 -10.31 -0.09
CA ALA A 118 8.29 -9.92 1.31
C ALA A 118 7.13 -8.98 1.67
N SER A 119 6.97 -8.66 2.95
CA SER A 119 5.89 -7.79 3.38
C SER A 119 6.30 -6.87 4.51
N PHE A 120 5.70 -5.68 4.52
CA PHE A 120 5.75 -4.72 5.61
C PHE A 120 4.33 -4.26 5.94
N GLU A 121 4.19 -3.43 6.96
CA GLU A 121 2.89 -2.96 7.44
C GLU A 121 2.82 -1.42 7.35
N VAL A 122 1.76 -0.92 6.72
CA VAL A 122 1.33 0.48 6.80
C VAL A 122 0.39 0.61 7.99
N LYS A 123 0.76 1.41 8.98
CA LYS A 123 -0.05 1.63 10.17
C LYS A 123 -1.18 2.61 9.86
N PRO A 124 -2.40 2.41 10.38
CA PRO A 124 -3.44 3.41 10.26
C PRO A 124 -2.96 4.71 10.89
N TRP A 125 -3.20 5.83 10.21
CA TRP A 125 -3.15 7.11 10.89
C TRP A 125 -4.41 7.22 11.73
N ASP A 126 -4.32 6.74 12.96
CA ASP A 126 -5.39 6.89 13.95
C ASP A 126 -5.57 8.37 14.27
N ASN A 127 -6.49 9.03 13.58
CA ASN A 127 -7.07 10.26 14.06
C ASN A 127 -8.18 9.90 15.06
N TYR A 128 -7.78 9.34 16.20
CA TYR A 128 -8.67 8.87 17.28
C TYR A 128 -9.74 9.91 17.67
N GLU A 129 -9.42 11.20 17.52
CA GLU A 129 -10.34 12.32 17.79
C GLU A 129 -11.48 12.46 16.76
N LEU A 130 -11.27 12.09 15.48
CA LEU A 130 -12.34 12.14 14.46
C LEU A 130 -13.33 10.98 14.63
N ALA A 131 -12.84 9.78 14.89
CA ALA A 131 -13.69 8.59 15.04
C ALA A 131 -14.57 8.65 16.30
N THR A 132 -14.04 9.18 17.41
CA THR A 132 -14.83 9.42 18.63
C THR A 132 -15.90 10.48 18.41
N ASN A 133 -15.60 11.55 17.66
CA ASN A 133 -16.57 12.60 17.37
C ASN A 133 -17.71 12.11 16.46
N VAL A 134 -17.41 11.32 15.42
CA VAL A 134 -18.43 10.74 14.54
C VAL A 134 -19.35 9.78 15.29
N ASN A 135 -18.81 8.90 16.15
CA ASN A 135 -19.63 7.97 16.93
C ASN A 135 -20.52 8.70 17.95
N ALA A 136 -20.02 9.77 18.57
CA ALA A 136 -20.82 10.61 19.46
C ALA A 136 -21.96 11.30 18.68
N GLN A 137 -21.69 11.85 17.49
CA GLN A 137 -22.70 12.47 16.64
C GLN A 137 -23.76 11.46 16.15
N LEU A 138 -23.35 10.25 15.76
CA LEU A 138 -24.27 9.17 15.38
C LEU A 138 -25.19 8.78 16.53
N SER A 139 -24.66 8.69 17.76
CA SER A 139 -25.48 8.39 18.93
C SER A 139 -26.55 9.47 19.18
N VAL A 140 -26.17 10.75 19.08
CA VAL A 140 -27.11 11.89 19.24
C VAL A 140 -28.17 11.88 18.14
N MET A 141 -27.78 11.59 16.90
CA MET A 141 -28.73 11.45 15.79
C MET A 141 -29.72 10.30 16.02
N GLN A 142 -29.24 9.15 16.51
CA GLN A 142 -30.09 8.00 16.80
C GLN A 142 -31.11 8.30 17.89
N GLU A 143 -30.69 8.99 18.96
CA GLU A 143 -31.58 9.44 20.04
C GLU A 143 -32.64 10.42 19.51
N THR A 144 -32.24 11.37 18.67
CA THR A 144 -33.15 12.33 18.05
C THR A 144 -34.19 11.64 17.17
N ILE A 145 -33.78 10.65 16.36
CA ILE A 145 -34.69 9.85 15.53
C ILE A 145 -35.70 9.08 16.40
N ASN A 146 -35.25 8.49 17.51
CA ASN A 146 -36.12 7.77 18.42
C ASN A 146 -37.15 8.68 19.09
N ASP A 147 -36.76 9.88 19.52
CA ASP A 147 -37.67 10.87 20.09
C ASP A 147 -38.70 11.35 19.06
N LEU A 148 -38.27 11.61 17.81
CA LEU A 148 -39.17 11.98 16.72
C LEU A 148 -40.18 10.88 16.40
N ASN A 149 -39.73 9.62 16.34
CA ASN A 149 -40.63 8.48 16.13
C ASN A 149 -41.66 8.36 17.27
N THR A 150 -41.21 8.53 18.52
CA THR A 150 -42.10 8.50 19.69
C THR A 150 -43.16 9.59 19.61
N LYS A 151 -42.77 10.81 19.24
CA LYS A 151 -43.70 11.94 19.06
C LYS A 151 -44.68 11.69 17.92
N LEU A 152 -44.22 11.08 16.82
CA LEU A 152 -45.08 10.73 15.69
C LEU A 152 -46.12 9.67 16.06
N ASP A 153 -45.74 8.66 16.84
CA ASP A 153 -46.66 7.62 17.33
C ASP A 153 -47.75 8.22 18.23
N VAL A 154 -47.37 9.12 19.15
CA VAL A 154 -48.32 9.83 20.01
C VAL A 154 -49.29 10.68 19.17
N LEU A 155 -48.79 11.42 18.19
CA LEU A 155 -49.63 12.24 17.30
C LEU A 155 -50.61 11.37 16.52
N THR A 156 -50.14 10.23 15.99
CA THR A 156 -50.96 9.26 15.26
C THR A 156 -52.08 8.70 16.14
N ALA A 157 -51.77 8.36 17.40
CA ALA A 157 -52.77 7.90 18.36
C ALA A 157 -53.83 8.98 18.68
N LEU A 158 -53.41 10.23 18.85
CA LEU A 158 -54.32 11.36 19.10
C LEU A 158 -55.26 11.59 17.92
N VAL A 159 -54.73 11.68 16.70
CA VAL A 159 -55.55 11.84 15.48
C VAL A 159 -56.56 10.71 15.35
N THR A 160 -56.13 9.46 15.55
CA THR A 160 -57.02 8.29 15.48
C THR A 160 -58.14 8.37 16.53
N SER A 161 -57.83 8.77 17.77
CA SER A 161 -58.84 8.95 18.82
C SER A 161 -59.83 10.09 18.56
N THR A 162 -59.41 11.12 17.82
CA THR A 162 -60.24 12.30 17.49
C THR A 162 -61.19 12.00 16.32
N VAL A 163 -60.79 11.14 15.37
CA VAL A 163 -61.64 10.71 14.24
C VAL A 163 -62.72 9.70 14.68
N VAL A 164 -62.50 8.95 15.78
CA VAL A 164 -63.47 7.98 16.32
C VAL A 164 -64.52 8.66 17.23
N SER A 165 -64.29 9.90 17.65
CA SER A 165 -65.18 10.65 18.56
C SER A 165 -66.00 11.77 17.89
N ALA A 166 -65.95 11.87 16.54
CA ALA A 166 -66.74 12.78 15.71
C ALA A 166 -67.74 12.00 14.84
#